data_AF-A0A1G6GIW7-F1
#
_entry.id   AF-A0A1G6GIW7-F1
#
_cell.length_a   1.000
_cell.length_b   1.000
_cell.length_c   1.000
_cell.angle_alpha   90.00
_cell.angle_beta   90.00
_cell.angle_gamma   90.00
#
_symmetry.space_group_name_H-M   'P 1'
#
loop_
_entity.id
_entity.type
_entity.pdbx_description
1 polymer ?
#
loop_
_entity_poly.entity_id
_entity_poly.type
_entity_poly.pdbx_seq_one_letter_code
_entity_poly.pdbx_strand_id
1 'polypeptide(L)'
;MKNRRMQLIFIGLISLFVVILFTCISHFFLQDDEQMPAPNPELEQAIVQSLIARTGGDKEKSAPILERKQIHLKRVTKDEIWAFGAAVIEAPKVEHTFPEGWLFIARDTDEGWQVALEGDHTFSELTQKAPDEVISRDEKKVFSSNATTQSINTRTGLRLPYAVGQSWIMSGGPHGWSGYDRPYSSLDLHGGDQRVLAAREGYAYTMCNNNRGWIRIYHDNGYATDYYHLWNNIVPSGNFVSEGTFLGYTGTDVSCGGYASGRHVHFGILKDGNRAALQNKEIGGWIFFEGSAYGGYAMHGSAVRYRGHSLYNYGRLTTNQGIVDSYGWSSINLRSGPGSNYPIVGSRNDGAIISIDCTATGSSFTGRWGTTNIWNRLTNGQWISDAFVYTGVDGPAAPSCSASILSGE
;
A
#
# COMPACT_ATOMS: atom_id res chain seq x y z
N MET A 1 -72.05 -18.64 50.22
CA MET A 1 -72.74 -17.41 50.69
C MET A 1 -71.85 -16.22 50.39
N LYS A 2 -72.38 -15.23 49.64
CA LYS A 2 -71.84 -13.90 49.26
C LYS A 2 -70.53 -13.90 48.43
N ASN A 3 -70.27 -13.06 47.41
CA ASN A 3 -71.00 -12.19 46.47
C ASN A 3 -69.91 -11.68 45.48
N ARG A 4 -69.84 -12.09 44.21
CA ARG A 4 -70.12 -11.30 42.97
C ARG A 4 -69.67 -9.81 42.97
N ARG A 5 -68.67 -9.43 42.14
CA ARG A 5 -68.78 -8.66 40.85
C ARG A 5 -67.51 -7.87 40.42
N MET A 6 -67.31 -7.82 39.09
CA MET A 6 -66.60 -6.82 38.23
C MET A 6 -65.07 -6.74 38.36
N GLN A 7 -64.23 -6.67 37.31
CA GLN A 7 -64.31 -6.07 35.95
C GLN A 7 -63.52 -6.96 34.94
N LEU A 8 -64.07 -7.29 33.77
CA LEU A 8 -63.88 -6.66 32.44
C LEU A 8 -62.42 -6.48 31.94
N ILE A 9 -62.08 -7.29 30.92
CA ILE A 9 -61.51 -6.94 29.60
C ILE A 9 -60.35 -5.91 29.59
N PHE A 10 -59.15 -6.35 29.20
CA PHE A 10 -58.43 -5.86 27.99
C PHE A 10 -57.15 -6.68 27.77
N ILE A 11 -57.18 -7.54 26.75
CA ILE A 11 -56.00 -8.12 26.11
C ILE A 11 -55.51 -7.05 25.13
N GLY A 12 -54.31 -6.50 25.33
CA GLY A 12 -53.67 -5.60 24.37
C GLY A 12 -52.61 -4.70 25.00
N LEU A 13 -51.54 -4.45 24.24
CA LEU A 13 -50.34 -3.65 24.55
C LEU A 13 -49.17 -4.35 25.25
N ILE A 14 -48.59 -5.34 24.58
CA ILE A 14 -47.11 -5.45 24.51
C ILE A 14 -46.76 -5.75 23.05
N SER A 15 -46.86 -4.72 22.22
CA SER A 15 -46.24 -4.67 20.90
C SER A 15 -45.64 -3.28 20.75
N LEU A 16 -44.54 -3.21 20.01
CA LEU A 16 -43.92 -2.00 19.46
C LEU A 16 -42.78 -1.35 20.27
N PHE A 17 -41.74 -2.09 20.69
CA PHE A 17 -40.42 -1.44 20.92
C PHE A 17 -39.17 -2.35 20.80
N VAL A 18 -39.25 -3.53 20.17
CA VAL A 18 -38.09 -4.46 20.05
C VAL A 18 -37.79 -4.93 18.61
N VAL A 19 -38.47 -4.41 17.58
CA VAL A 19 -38.27 -4.88 16.18
C VAL A 19 -37.62 -3.83 15.26
N ILE A 20 -37.22 -2.66 15.77
CA ILE A 20 -36.54 -1.61 14.97
C ILE A 20 -35.15 -1.34 15.55
N LEU A 21 -34.27 -2.34 15.53
CA LEU A 21 -32.82 -2.12 15.63
C LEU A 21 -31.97 -3.26 15.03
N PHE A 22 -32.53 -4.04 14.11
CA PHE A 22 -31.83 -5.18 13.48
C PHE A 22 -32.09 -5.29 11.96
N THR A 23 -32.29 -4.16 11.28
CA THR A 23 -32.40 -4.11 9.81
C THR A 23 -31.43 -3.16 9.13
N CYS A 24 -30.44 -2.60 9.84
CA CYS A 24 -29.49 -1.63 9.27
C CYS A 24 -28.04 -2.12 9.09
N ILE A 25 -27.71 -3.40 9.32
CA ILE A 25 -26.33 -3.93 9.15
C ILE A 25 -26.32 -5.28 8.40
N SER A 26 -27.09 -5.40 7.33
CA SER A 26 -27.08 -6.63 6.50
C SER A 26 -27.27 -6.39 5.00
N HIS A 27 -27.18 -5.14 4.52
CA HIS A 27 -27.25 -4.83 3.09
C HIS A 27 -25.88 -4.55 2.45
N PHE A 28 -24.78 -4.93 3.12
CA PHE A 28 -23.45 -4.90 2.53
C PHE A 28 -22.99 -6.35 2.31
N PHE A 29 -22.64 -6.69 1.07
CA PHE A 29 -22.17 -7.99 0.57
C PHE A 29 -23.24 -9.02 0.16
N LEU A 30 -24.15 -8.62 -0.73
CA LEU A 30 -24.53 -9.45 -1.88
C LEU A 30 -24.73 -8.48 -3.06
N GLN A 31 -23.64 -7.88 -3.52
CA GLN A 31 -23.63 -7.33 -4.86
C GLN A 31 -23.39 -8.55 -5.74
N ASP A 32 -24.44 -8.99 -6.44
CA ASP A 32 -24.27 -9.97 -7.51
C ASP A 32 -23.09 -9.50 -8.36
N ASP A 33 -22.11 -10.39 -8.54
CA ASP A 33 -20.89 -10.19 -9.33
C ASP A 33 -21.34 -10.18 -10.81
N GLU A 34 -22.18 -9.19 -11.16
CA GLU A 34 -22.63 -8.96 -12.53
C GLU A 34 -21.38 -8.52 -13.28
N GLN A 35 -20.74 -9.51 -13.89
CA GLN A 35 -19.55 -9.32 -14.67
C GLN A 35 -19.87 -8.28 -15.74
N MET A 36 -19.23 -7.12 -15.62
CA MET A 36 -19.40 -6.01 -16.56
C MET A 36 -19.25 -6.53 -17.99
N PRO A 37 -20.04 -6.03 -18.94
CA PRO A 37 -19.95 -6.46 -20.32
C PRO A 37 -18.53 -6.26 -20.85
N ALA A 38 -18.14 -7.06 -21.82
CA ALA A 38 -16.88 -6.86 -22.52
C ALA A 38 -16.85 -5.45 -23.15
N PRO A 39 -15.67 -4.80 -23.23
CA PRO A 39 -15.56 -3.53 -23.94
C PRO A 39 -16.02 -3.67 -25.39
N ASN A 40 -16.61 -2.60 -25.94
CA ASN A 40 -16.88 -2.58 -27.37
C ASN A 40 -15.55 -2.69 -28.15
N PRO A 41 -15.58 -3.16 -29.42
CA PRO A 41 -14.34 -3.44 -30.16
C PRO A 41 -13.42 -2.22 -30.35
N GLU A 42 -13.98 -1.01 -30.45
CA GLU A 42 -13.22 0.22 -30.64
C GLU A 42 -12.46 0.62 -29.37
N LEU A 43 -13.12 0.54 -28.21
CA LEU A 43 -12.52 0.74 -26.90
C LEU A 43 -11.44 -0.33 -26.63
N GLU A 44 -11.74 -1.60 -26.91
CA GLU A 44 -10.76 -2.69 -26.77
C GLU A 44 -9.51 -2.40 -27.61
N GLN A 45 -9.69 -2.02 -28.87
CA GLN A 45 -8.59 -1.68 -29.76
C GLN A 45 -7.77 -0.50 -29.22
N ALA A 46 -8.41 0.55 -28.74
CA ALA A 46 -7.73 1.72 -28.17
C ALA A 46 -6.92 1.36 -26.91
N ILE A 47 -7.48 0.54 -26.01
CA ILE A 47 -6.77 0.04 -24.82
C ILE A 47 -5.55 -0.77 -25.23
N VAL A 48 -5.69 -1.67 -26.21
CA VAL A 48 -4.57 -2.49 -26.71
C VAL A 48 -3.47 -1.61 -27.31
N GLN A 49 -3.81 -0.56 -28.06
CA GLN A 49 -2.80 0.37 -28.57
C GLN A 49 -2.04 1.07 -27.44
N SER A 50 -2.72 1.49 -26.37
CA SER A 50 -2.07 2.08 -25.21
C SER A 50 -1.16 1.08 -24.48
N LEU A 51 -1.54 -0.20 -24.39
CA LEU A 51 -0.68 -1.26 -23.84
C LEU A 51 0.58 -1.50 -24.69
N ILE A 52 0.44 -1.53 -26.02
CA ILE A 52 1.56 -1.67 -26.96
C ILE A 52 2.51 -0.48 -26.82
N ALA A 53 1.97 0.75 -26.75
CA ALA A 53 2.77 1.96 -26.56
C ALA A 53 3.54 1.92 -25.23
N ARG A 54 2.88 1.51 -24.13
CA ARG A 54 3.50 1.40 -22.79
C ARG A 54 4.66 0.42 -22.74
N THR A 55 4.59 -0.67 -23.51
CA THR A 55 5.60 -1.74 -23.54
C THR A 55 6.71 -1.54 -24.57
N GLY A 56 6.76 -0.36 -25.21
CA GLY A 56 7.85 0.06 -26.10
C GLY A 56 7.53 -0.01 -27.59
N GLY A 57 6.28 -0.24 -28.00
CA GLY A 57 5.83 -0.06 -29.39
C GLY A 57 6.34 -1.07 -30.43
N ASP A 58 7.11 -2.08 -30.03
CA ASP A 58 7.68 -3.06 -30.96
C ASP A 58 6.64 -4.01 -31.54
N LYS A 59 6.66 -4.19 -32.87
CA LYS A 59 5.80 -5.15 -33.60
C LYS A 59 5.98 -6.61 -33.14
N GLU A 60 7.11 -6.93 -32.52
CA GLU A 60 7.38 -8.26 -31.96
C GLU A 60 6.65 -8.49 -30.63
N LYS A 61 6.30 -7.42 -29.91
CA LYS A 61 5.55 -7.45 -28.64
C LYS A 61 4.04 -7.36 -28.84
N SER A 62 3.56 -6.85 -29.98
CA SER A 62 2.13 -6.63 -30.22
C SER A 62 1.32 -7.90 -30.39
N ALA A 63 1.84 -8.93 -31.09
CA ALA A 63 1.14 -10.21 -31.24
C ALA A 63 0.95 -10.94 -29.89
N PRO A 64 1.97 -11.06 -29.03
CA PRO A 64 1.80 -11.61 -27.69
C PRO A 64 0.85 -10.82 -26.78
N ILE A 65 0.70 -9.50 -26.97
CA ILE A 65 -0.26 -8.68 -26.22
C ILE A 65 -1.68 -8.97 -26.69
N LEU A 66 -1.90 -9.04 -28.01
CA LEU A 66 -3.21 -9.35 -28.59
C LEU A 66 -3.76 -10.70 -28.11
N GLU A 67 -2.89 -11.69 -27.93
CA GLU A 67 -3.27 -13.03 -27.46
C GLU A 67 -3.46 -13.13 -25.94
N ARG A 68 -2.76 -12.29 -25.16
CA ARG A 68 -2.69 -12.42 -23.69
C ARG A 68 -3.35 -11.26 -22.93
N LYS A 69 -4.02 -10.35 -23.63
CA LYS A 69 -4.73 -9.24 -22.99
C LYS A 69 -5.90 -9.74 -22.14
N GLN A 70 -6.01 -9.20 -20.94
CA GLN A 70 -7.24 -9.19 -20.15
C GLN A 70 -7.67 -7.75 -19.95
N ILE A 71 -8.91 -7.44 -20.29
CA ILE A 71 -9.52 -6.14 -19.99
C ILE A 71 -10.66 -6.39 -19.02
N HIS A 72 -10.63 -5.69 -17.89
CA HIS A 72 -11.60 -5.77 -16.83
C HIS A 72 -12.27 -4.41 -16.65
N LEU A 73 -13.42 -4.22 -17.29
CA LEU A 73 -14.24 -3.04 -17.07
C LEU A 73 -14.78 -3.02 -15.64
N LYS A 74 -14.61 -1.90 -14.95
CA LYS A 74 -15.12 -1.70 -13.59
C LYS A 74 -16.34 -0.78 -13.59
N ARG A 75 -16.27 0.30 -14.38
CA ARG A 75 -17.31 1.33 -14.47
C ARG A 75 -17.40 1.85 -15.89
N VAL A 76 -18.62 2.03 -16.38
CA VAL A 76 -18.94 2.66 -17.67
C VAL A 76 -20.15 3.56 -17.46
N THR A 77 -20.15 4.75 -18.08
CA THR A 77 -21.29 5.67 -18.01
C THR A 77 -22.45 5.14 -18.85
N LYS A 78 -23.68 5.56 -18.54
CA LYS A 78 -24.88 5.09 -19.27
C LYS A 78 -24.90 5.49 -20.74
N ASP A 79 -24.24 6.60 -21.07
CA ASP A 79 -24.06 7.08 -22.45
C ASP A 79 -22.86 6.43 -23.13
N GLU A 80 -22.15 5.53 -22.44
CA GLU A 80 -20.94 4.84 -22.90
C GLU A 80 -19.78 5.77 -23.31
N ILE A 81 -19.82 7.05 -22.91
CA ILE A 81 -18.78 8.03 -23.23
C ILE A 81 -17.54 7.86 -22.35
N TRP A 82 -17.66 7.32 -21.14
CA TRP A 82 -16.53 7.08 -20.26
C TRP A 82 -16.47 5.64 -19.80
N ALA A 83 -15.26 5.09 -19.78
CA ALA A 83 -14.98 3.76 -19.25
C ALA A 83 -13.75 3.80 -18.34
N PHE A 84 -13.78 2.98 -17.29
CA PHE A 84 -12.68 2.81 -16.36
C PHE A 84 -12.56 1.34 -15.98
N GLY A 85 -11.32 0.86 -15.88
CA GLY A 85 -11.06 -0.53 -15.58
C GLY A 85 -9.60 -0.86 -15.34
N ALA A 86 -9.30 -2.15 -15.31
CA ALA A 86 -7.94 -2.68 -15.31
C ALA A 86 -7.63 -3.34 -16.65
N ALA A 87 -6.41 -3.16 -17.13
CA ALA A 87 -5.88 -3.82 -18.31
C ALA A 87 -4.61 -4.58 -17.90
N VAL A 88 -4.56 -5.87 -18.23
CA VAL A 88 -3.46 -6.77 -17.88
C VAL A 88 -2.95 -7.46 -19.13
N ILE A 89 -1.63 -7.58 -19.25
CA ILE A 89 -0.96 -8.47 -20.18
C ILE A 89 -0.63 -9.73 -19.39
N GLU A 90 -1.35 -10.83 -19.64
CA GLU A 90 -1.08 -12.08 -18.95
C GLU A 90 0.32 -12.58 -19.25
N ALA A 91 0.98 -13.19 -18.27
CA ALA A 91 2.18 -13.98 -18.51
C ALA A 91 1.83 -15.41 -18.94
N PRO A 92 2.70 -16.09 -19.71
CA PRO A 92 2.60 -17.53 -19.84
C PRO A 92 2.66 -18.19 -18.46
N LYS A 93 2.09 -19.37 -18.29
CA LYS A 93 2.08 -20.08 -16.99
C LYS A 93 3.35 -20.91 -16.81
N VAL A 94 4.49 -20.25 -16.86
CA VAL A 94 5.83 -20.85 -16.73
C VAL A 94 6.69 -20.00 -15.80
N GLU A 95 7.74 -20.62 -15.26
CA GLU A 95 8.68 -19.96 -14.36
C GLU A 95 9.30 -18.70 -14.99
N HIS A 96 9.60 -17.70 -14.17
CA HIS A 96 10.25 -16.44 -14.58
C HIS A 96 9.46 -15.56 -15.55
N THR A 97 8.16 -15.78 -15.66
CA THR A 97 7.25 -14.89 -16.39
C THR A 97 6.18 -14.38 -15.44
N PHE A 98 5.79 -13.11 -15.59
CA PHE A 98 4.85 -12.46 -14.67
C PHE A 98 3.98 -11.45 -15.43
N PRO A 99 2.71 -11.29 -15.04
CA PRO A 99 1.81 -10.38 -15.72
C PRO A 99 2.18 -8.93 -15.51
N GLU A 100 1.86 -8.06 -16.45
CA GLU A 100 1.90 -6.62 -16.23
C GLU A 100 0.49 -6.05 -16.25
N GLY A 101 0.21 -5.05 -15.43
CA GLY A 101 -1.16 -4.57 -15.25
C GLY A 101 -1.25 -3.13 -14.77
N TRP A 102 -2.26 -2.43 -15.29
CA TRP A 102 -2.50 -1.01 -15.08
C TRP A 102 -3.99 -0.76 -14.92
N LEU A 103 -4.37 0.23 -14.11
CA LEU A 103 -5.67 0.87 -14.31
C LEU A 103 -5.66 1.70 -15.59
N PHE A 104 -6.81 1.78 -16.25
CA PHE A 104 -7.04 2.68 -17.38
C PHE A 104 -8.26 3.54 -17.15
N ILE A 105 -8.24 4.72 -17.77
CA ILE A 105 -9.42 5.53 -17.99
C ILE A 105 -9.52 5.88 -19.47
N ALA A 106 -10.74 5.83 -19.99
CA ALA A 106 -11.05 6.04 -21.38
C ALA A 106 -12.22 7.02 -21.52
N ARG A 107 -12.13 7.89 -22.52
CA ARG A 107 -13.18 8.81 -22.92
C ARG A 107 -13.40 8.73 -24.43
N ASP A 108 -14.64 8.54 -24.84
CA ASP A 108 -15.05 8.63 -26.23
C ASP A 108 -15.11 10.10 -26.66
N THR A 109 -14.59 10.38 -27.85
CA THR A 109 -14.50 11.71 -28.44
C THR A 109 -14.80 11.65 -29.93
N ASP A 110 -14.99 12.80 -30.58
CA ASP A 110 -15.20 12.85 -32.04
C ASP A 110 -14.00 12.30 -32.84
N GLU A 111 -12.81 12.18 -32.22
CA GLU A 111 -11.58 11.62 -32.79
C GLU A 111 -11.38 10.14 -32.43
N GLY A 112 -12.34 9.54 -31.73
CA GLY A 112 -12.28 8.18 -31.18
C GLY A 112 -11.90 8.14 -29.70
N TRP A 113 -11.65 6.92 -29.20
CA TRP A 113 -11.35 6.68 -27.80
C TRP A 113 -9.99 7.23 -27.37
N GLN A 114 -10.02 8.20 -26.45
CA GLN A 114 -8.83 8.66 -25.72
C GLN A 114 -8.62 7.78 -24.49
N VAL A 115 -7.55 6.98 -24.46
CA VAL A 115 -7.23 6.06 -23.36
C VAL A 115 -5.92 6.45 -22.68
N ALA A 116 -5.93 6.56 -21.35
CA ALA A 116 -4.74 6.73 -20.54
C ALA A 116 -4.59 5.59 -19.54
N LEU A 117 -3.35 5.16 -19.33
CA LEU A 117 -2.97 4.16 -18.31
C LEU A 117 -2.39 4.86 -17.09
N GLU A 118 -2.57 4.28 -15.91
CA GLU A 118 -1.92 4.78 -14.69
C GLU A 118 -0.41 5.01 -14.90
N GLY A 119 0.13 6.03 -14.24
CA GLY A 119 1.53 6.44 -14.42
C GLY A 119 1.76 7.34 -15.64
N ASP A 120 0.77 7.54 -16.50
CA ASP A 120 0.74 8.63 -17.49
C ASP A 120 0.18 9.92 -16.83
N HIS A 121 0.74 11.08 -17.19
CA HIS A 121 0.18 12.39 -16.81
C HIS A 121 -1.27 12.53 -17.27
N THR A 122 -1.58 12.04 -18.47
CA THR A 122 -2.91 12.05 -19.08
C THR A 122 -3.94 11.29 -18.24
N PHE A 123 -3.53 10.26 -17.50
CA PHE A 123 -4.43 9.52 -16.61
C PHE A 123 -4.95 10.39 -15.48
N SER A 124 -4.08 11.18 -14.85
CA SER A 124 -4.50 12.14 -13.83
C SER A 124 -5.45 13.19 -14.42
N GLU A 125 -5.14 13.75 -15.60
CA GLU A 125 -6.02 14.73 -16.24
C GLU A 125 -7.41 14.17 -16.57
N LEU A 126 -7.46 12.97 -17.13
CA LEU A 126 -8.72 12.32 -17.49
C LEU A 126 -9.52 11.91 -16.25
N THR A 127 -8.88 11.39 -15.21
CA THR A 127 -9.58 11.05 -13.95
C THR A 127 -10.21 12.29 -13.29
N GLN A 128 -9.56 13.47 -13.37
CA GLN A 128 -10.18 14.72 -12.88
C GLN A 128 -11.40 15.14 -13.70
N LYS A 129 -11.38 14.93 -15.02
CA LYS A 129 -12.47 15.28 -15.94
C LYS A 129 -13.63 14.28 -15.93
N ALA A 130 -13.39 13.05 -15.49
CA ALA A 130 -14.38 11.99 -15.49
C ALA A 130 -15.58 12.30 -14.58
N PRO A 131 -16.80 11.86 -14.92
CA PRO A 131 -17.96 11.96 -14.03
C PRO A 131 -17.75 11.22 -12.70
N ASP A 132 -18.44 11.68 -11.65
CA ASP A 132 -18.35 11.08 -10.30
C ASP A 132 -18.84 9.60 -10.27
N GLU A 133 -19.66 9.18 -11.25
CA GLU A 133 -20.07 7.77 -11.41
C GLU A 133 -18.96 6.86 -11.95
N VAL A 134 -17.93 7.42 -12.59
CA VAL A 134 -16.77 6.68 -13.11
C VAL A 134 -15.61 6.73 -12.13
N ILE A 135 -15.31 7.91 -11.60
CA ILE A 135 -14.27 8.12 -10.60
C ILE A 135 -14.86 9.01 -9.50
N SER A 136 -15.00 8.48 -8.30
CA SER A 136 -15.52 9.24 -7.17
C SER A 136 -14.59 10.41 -6.81
N ARG A 137 -15.13 11.39 -6.09
CA ARG A 137 -14.36 12.58 -5.64
C ARG A 137 -13.13 12.23 -4.81
N ASP A 138 -13.19 11.16 -4.03
CA ASP A 138 -12.07 10.77 -3.19
C ASP A 138 -11.03 9.95 -3.96
N GLU A 139 -11.45 9.10 -4.92
CA GLU A 139 -10.53 8.48 -5.88
C GLU A 139 -9.79 9.54 -6.70
N LYS A 140 -10.48 10.60 -7.15
CA LYS A 140 -9.86 11.74 -7.85
C LYS A 140 -8.72 12.36 -7.03
N LYS A 141 -8.88 12.51 -5.71
CA LYS A 141 -7.80 13.05 -4.85
C LYS A 141 -6.60 12.12 -4.87
N VAL A 142 -6.80 10.82 -4.68
CA VAL A 142 -5.71 9.82 -4.67
C VAL A 142 -5.00 9.72 -6.01
N PHE A 143 -5.74 9.72 -7.13
CA PHE A 143 -5.14 9.68 -8.46
C PHE A 143 -4.44 11.00 -8.83
N SER A 144 -4.89 12.14 -8.29
CA SER A 144 -4.18 13.43 -8.46
C SER A 144 -2.87 13.52 -7.67
N SER A 145 -2.83 12.98 -6.44
CA SER A 145 -1.61 12.96 -5.62
C SER A 145 -0.50 12.10 -6.24
N ASN A 146 -0.87 11.11 -7.05
CA ASN A 146 0.07 10.31 -7.85
C ASN A 146 0.68 11.08 -9.04
N ALA A 147 0.21 12.30 -9.34
CA ALA A 147 0.69 13.10 -10.48
C ALA A 147 1.33 14.44 -10.09
N THR A 148 1.13 14.95 -8.87
CA THR A 148 1.50 16.34 -8.51
C THR A 148 2.39 16.51 -7.28
N THR A 149 2.85 15.44 -6.62
CA THR A 149 3.57 15.63 -5.36
C THR A 149 5.08 15.43 -5.50
N GLN A 150 5.81 16.57 -5.55
CA GLN A 150 7.13 16.71 -4.92
C GLN A 150 6.99 16.47 -3.40
N SER A 151 6.60 15.26 -3.01
CA SER A 151 6.58 14.88 -1.61
C SER A 151 8.03 14.83 -1.13
N ILE A 152 8.40 15.81 -0.30
CA ILE A 152 9.65 15.82 0.48
C ILE A 152 9.76 14.55 1.35
N ASN A 153 8.62 13.88 1.61
CA ASN A 153 8.57 12.63 2.33
C ASN A 153 8.79 11.44 1.39
N THR A 154 9.98 10.86 1.49
CA THR A 154 10.46 9.66 0.79
C THR A 154 9.92 8.36 1.41
N ARG A 155 9.29 8.42 2.59
CA ARG A 155 8.80 7.24 3.30
C ARG A 155 7.60 6.61 2.59
N THR A 156 7.56 5.29 2.63
CA THR A 156 6.46 4.50 2.06
C THR A 156 5.18 4.67 2.90
N GLY A 157 5.33 4.78 4.23
CA GLY A 157 4.21 4.73 5.16
C GLY A 157 3.48 3.39 5.08
N LEU A 158 4.21 2.28 4.93
CA LEU A 158 3.63 0.94 4.83
C LEU A 158 4.01 0.10 6.05
N ARG A 159 3.07 -0.72 6.54
CA ARG A 159 3.40 -1.88 7.39
C ARG A 159 3.63 -3.12 6.52
N LEU A 160 4.16 -4.20 7.08
CA LEU A 160 4.20 -5.48 6.36
C LEU A 160 2.76 -6.03 6.14
N PRO A 161 2.51 -6.83 5.08
CA PRO A 161 1.17 -7.20 4.62
C PRO A 161 0.51 -8.34 5.43
N TYR A 162 0.78 -8.42 6.73
CA TYR A 162 0.22 -9.39 7.69
C TYR A 162 0.09 -8.73 9.05
N ALA A 163 -0.53 -9.34 10.07
CA ALA A 163 -0.88 -8.62 11.31
C ALA A 163 0.33 -7.98 12.01
N VAL A 164 0.15 -6.78 12.58
CA VAL A 164 1.15 -6.17 13.47
C VAL A 164 1.37 -7.10 14.66
N GLY A 165 2.63 -7.32 15.03
CA GLY A 165 2.99 -8.27 16.08
C GLY A 165 3.23 -9.70 15.63
N GLN A 166 2.96 -10.04 14.36
CA GLN A 166 3.32 -11.34 13.78
C GLN A 166 4.70 -11.29 13.10
N SER A 167 5.25 -12.49 12.85
CA SER A 167 6.46 -12.67 12.06
C SER A 167 6.23 -13.63 10.91
N TRP A 168 6.59 -13.22 9.69
CA TRP A 168 6.54 -14.06 8.49
C TRP A 168 7.92 -14.18 7.85
N ILE A 169 8.15 -15.26 7.10
CA ILE A 169 9.39 -15.53 6.38
C ILE A 169 9.44 -14.70 5.09
N MET A 170 10.57 -14.04 4.84
CA MET A 170 10.91 -13.47 3.54
C MET A 170 11.60 -14.54 2.69
N SER A 171 10.83 -15.34 1.95
CA SER A 171 11.37 -16.47 1.16
C SER A 171 12.28 -16.01 0.02
N GLY A 172 11.88 -14.92 -0.63
CA GLY A 172 12.69 -14.18 -1.60
C GLY A 172 12.90 -12.75 -1.08
N GLY A 173 14.14 -12.29 -1.03
CA GLY A 173 14.45 -10.89 -0.73
C GLY A 173 14.13 -9.98 -1.93
N PRO A 174 14.53 -8.68 -1.91
CA PRO A 174 14.20 -7.74 -2.97
C PRO A 174 14.45 -8.28 -4.39
N HIS A 175 13.42 -8.20 -5.23
CA HIS A 175 13.44 -8.65 -6.62
C HIS A 175 12.48 -7.83 -7.48
N GLY A 176 12.61 -7.94 -8.80
CA GLY A 176 11.72 -7.26 -9.73
C GLY A 176 10.30 -7.81 -9.65
N TRP A 177 9.33 -7.10 -10.23
CA TRP A 177 7.96 -7.63 -10.28
C TRP A 177 7.88 -8.91 -11.11
N SER A 178 8.69 -8.97 -12.17
CA SER A 178 8.92 -10.15 -12.99
C SER A 178 10.10 -11.00 -12.50
N GLY A 179 10.50 -10.85 -11.24
CA GLY A 179 11.62 -11.56 -10.62
C GLY A 179 12.97 -10.91 -10.87
N TYR A 180 13.41 -10.85 -12.13
CA TYR A 180 14.79 -10.44 -12.47
C TYR A 180 14.90 -9.02 -13.03
N ASP A 181 13.78 -8.45 -13.46
CA ASP A 181 13.68 -7.09 -13.94
C ASP A 181 14.06 -6.07 -12.86
N ARG A 182 14.41 -4.87 -13.30
CA ARG A 182 14.67 -3.71 -12.44
C ARG A 182 13.53 -2.71 -12.64
N PRO A 183 13.17 -1.95 -11.59
CA PRO A 183 13.75 -1.97 -10.24
C PRO A 183 13.25 -3.14 -9.38
N TYR A 184 14.02 -3.51 -8.35
CA TYR A 184 13.60 -4.53 -7.39
C TYR A 184 12.52 -3.96 -6.46
N SER A 185 11.28 -4.24 -6.82
CA SER A 185 10.07 -3.62 -6.25
C SER A 185 9.22 -4.59 -5.43
N SER A 186 9.63 -5.85 -5.33
CA SER A 186 8.84 -6.93 -4.76
C SER A 186 9.56 -7.74 -3.68
N LEU A 187 8.75 -8.37 -2.82
CA LEU A 187 9.12 -9.32 -1.78
C LEU A 187 8.19 -10.53 -1.82
N ASP A 188 8.72 -11.72 -1.53
CA ASP A 188 7.91 -12.92 -1.37
C ASP A 188 7.81 -13.25 0.11
N LEU A 189 6.58 -13.17 0.64
CA LEU A 189 6.31 -13.29 2.07
C LEU A 189 5.33 -14.41 2.34
N HIS A 190 5.60 -15.24 3.35
CA HIS A 190 4.68 -16.28 3.80
C HIS A 190 4.91 -16.63 5.27
N GLY A 191 3.90 -17.20 5.93
CA GLY A 191 4.02 -17.65 7.32
C GLY A 191 2.78 -17.31 8.13
N GLY A 192 2.95 -17.33 9.46
CA GLY A 192 1.89 -17.01 10.42
C GLY A 192 0.55 -17.70 10.11
N ASP A 193 -0.52 -16.92 10.19
CA ASP A 193 -1.89 -17.36 9.89
C ASP A 193 -2.25 -17.32 8.40
N GLN A 194 -1.28 -17.03 7.53
CA GLN A 194 -1.43 -16.93 6.08
C GLN A 194 -2.42 -15.84 5.60
N ARG A 195 -2.89 -14.96 6.50
CA ARG A 195 -3.84 -13.89 6.16
C ARG A 195 -3.07 -12.68 5.63
N VAL A 196 -3.29 -12.36 4.36
CA VAL A 196 -2.73 -11.17 3.72
C VAL A 196 -3.63 -9.98 4.03
N LEU A 197 -3.02 -8.92 4.52
CA LEU A 197 -3.70 -7.73 5.02
C LEU A 197 -3.17 -6.46 4.34
N ALA A 198 -4.02 -5.45 4.14
CA ALA A 198 -3.66 -4.18 3.52
C ALA A 198 -2.54 -3.45 4.28
N ALA A 199 -1.38 -3.27 3.63
CA ALA A 199 -0.20 -2.62 4.18
C ALA A 199 -0.41 -1.13 4.52
N ARG A 200 -1.45 -0.52 3.97
CA ARG A 200 -1.93 0.83 4.27
C ARG A 200 -3.36 0.99 3.75
N GLU A 201 -4.11 1.91 4.32
CA GLU A 201 -5.41 2.33 3.80
C GLU A 201 -5.36 2.87 2.37
N GLY A 202 -6.43 2.69 1.59
CA GLY A 202 -6.51 3.17 0.22
C GLY A 202 -7.66 2.59 -0.59
N TYR A 203 -7.71 2.94 -1.88
CA TYR A 203 -8.71 2.42 -2.82
C TYR A 203 -8.21 1.15 -3.48
N ALA A 204 -8.99 0.07 -3.40
CA ALA A 204 -8.55 -1.25 -3.82
C ALA A 204 -9.29 -1.76 -5.07
N TYR A 205 -8.56 -2.48 -5.93
CA TYR A 205 -9.09 -3.11 -7.14
C TYR A 205 -8.54 -4.52 -7.32
N THR A 206 -9.39 -5.45 -7.77
CA THR A 206 -8.93 -6.68 -8.43
C THR A 206 -8.43 -6.38 -9.84
N MET A 207 -7.23 -6.88 -10.17
CA MET A 207 -6.60 -6.62 -11.47
C MET A 207 -6.99 -7.65 -12.52
N CYS A 208 -6.98 -8.95 -12.18
CA CYS A 208 -7.35 -10.00 -13.13
C CYS A 208 -8.84 -9.93 -13.50
N ASN A 209 -9.19 -10.27 -14.74
CA ASN A 209 -10.57 -10.20 -15.26
C ASN A 209 -11.55 -11.11 -14.50
N ASN A 210 -11.05 -12.15 -13.85
CA ASN A 210 -11.82 -13.12 -13.07
C ASN A 210 -11.88 -12.77 -11.57
N ASN A 211 -11.48 -11.57 -11.18
CA ASN A 211 -11.48 -11.07 -9.79
C ASN A 211 -10.57 -11.84 -8.81
N ARG A 212 -9.60 -12.61 -9.29
CA ARG A 212 -8.79 -13.50 -8.42
C ARG A 212 -7.30 -13.20 -8.46
N GLY A 213 -6.62 -13.55 -7.37
CA GLY A 213 -5.16 -13.66 -7.32
C GLY A 213 -4.42 -12.35 -7.15
N TRP A 214 -4.92 -11.24 -7.72
CA TRP A 214 -4.26 -9.94 -7.70
C TRP A 214 -5.17 -8.82 -7.20
N ILE A 215 -4.80 -8.24 -6.05
CA ILE A 215 -5.35 -6.96 -5.58
C ILE A 215 -4.26 -5.88 -5.63
N ARG A 216 -4.63 -4.69 -6.08
CA ARG A 216 -3.83 -3.47 -5.93
C ARG A 216 -4.55 -2.46 -5.05
N ILE A 217 -3.81 -1.75 -4.20
CA ILE A 217 -4.32 -0.66 -3.35
C ILE A 217 -3.57 0.63 -3.66
N TYR A 218 -4.31 1.71 -3.93
CA TYR A 218 -3.79 3.05 -4.18
C TYR A 218 -3.87 3.91 -2.92
N HIS A 219 -2.74 4.47 -2.50
CA HIS A 219 -2.61 5.26 -1.28
C HIS A 219 -2.54 6.76 -1.58
N ASP A 220 -2.88 7.58 -0.60
CA ASP A 220 -2.91 9.04 -0.70
C ASP A 220 -1.53 9.73 -0.78
N ASN A 221 -0.45 8.97 -0.64
CA ASN A 221 0.91 9.49 -0.58
C ASN A 221 1.73 9.21 -1.85
N GLY A 222 1.08 8.91 -2.98
CA GLY A 222 1.75 8.60 -4.24
C GLY A 222 2.12 7.12 -4.41
N TYR A 223 2.05 6.32 -3.34
CA TYR A 223 2.38 4.90 -3.42
C TYR A 223 1.15 4.05 -3.75
N ALA A 224 1.40 2.90 -4.36
CA ALA A 224 0.44 1.80 -4.42
C ALA A 224 1.12 0.49 -4.00
N THR A 225 0.33 -0.47 -3.54
CA THR A 225 0.79 -1.81 -3.16
C THR A 225 0.07 -2.89 -3.94
N ASP A 226 0.83 -3.86 -4.42
CA ASP A 226 0.34 -5.07 -5.08
C ASP A 226 0.43 -6.28 -4.15
N TYR A 227 -0.59 -7.12 -4.24
CA TYR A 227 -0.70 -8.38 -3.53
C TYR A 227 -1.08 -9.46 -4.54
N TYR A 228 -0.10 -10.25 -4.98
CA TYR A 228 -0.30 -11.32 -5.96
C TYR A 228 -0.17 -12.72 -5.37
N HIS A 229 -0.66 -13.70 -6.13
CA HIS A 229 -0.85 -15.10 -5.76
C HIS A 229 -1.92 -15.35 -4.70
N LEU A 230 -2.83 -14.40 -4.46
CA LEU A 230 -3.82 -14.54 -3.39
C LEU A 230 -4.83 -15.66 -3.66
N TRP A 231 -5.20 -16.36 -2.59
CA TRP A 231 -6.28 -17.34 -2.60
C TRP A 231 -7.46 -16.85 -1.75
N ASN A 232 -8.70 -17.10 -2.21
CA ASN A 232 -9.94 -16.60 -1.60
C ASN A 232 -9.86 -15.11 -1.25
N ASN A 233 -9.37 -14.30 -2.21
CA ASN A 233 -9.28 -12.86 -2.04
C ASN A 233 -10.67 -12.20 -2.07
N ILE A 234 -10.76 -11.04 -1.45
CA ILE A 234 -11.92 -10.15 -1.58
C ILE A 234 -11.97 -9.59 -3.02
N VAL A 235 -13.12 -9.04 -3.40
CA VAL A 235 -13.29 -8.34 -4.69
C VAL A 235 -13.58 -6.87 -4.40
N PRO A 236 -12.56 -6.04 -4.17
CA PRO A 236 -12.77 -4.62 -3.99
C PRO A 236 -12.92 -3.98 -5.38
N SER A 237 -14.04 -3.32 -5.63
CA SER A 237 -14.33 -2.66 -6.92
C SER A 237 -14.24 -1.14 -6.76
N GLY A 238 -13.07 -0.64 -6.35
CA GLY A 238 -12.89 0.78 -6.02
C GLY A 238 -13.39 1.15 -4.61
N ASN A 239 -13.60 0.15 -3.76
CA ASN A 239 -13.95 0.39 -2.36
C ASN A 239 -12.71 0.79 -1.55
N PHE A 240 -12.92 1.72 -0.60
CA PHE A 240 -11.89 2.09 0.37
C PHE A 240 -11.67 0.93 1.36
N VAL A 241 -10.41 0.57 1.56
CA VAL A 241 -9.98 -0.40 2.58
C VAL A 241 -9.11 0.30 3.62
N SER A 242 -9.30 -0.03 4.89
CA SER A 242 -8.45 0.48 5.97
C SER A 242 -7.14 -0.31 6.06
N GLU A 243 -6.08 0.30 6.62
CA GLU A 243 -4.89 -0.44 7.03
C GLU A 243 -5.29 -1.66 7.88
N GLY A 244 -4.73 -2.84 7.60
CA GLY A 244 -5.09 -4.06 8.33
C GLY A 244 -6.28 -4.83 7.77
N THR A 245 -7.01 -4.28 6.80
CA THR A 245 -8.14 -4.98 6.16
C THR A 245 -7.66 -6.29 5.53
N PHE A 246 -8.41 -7.37 5.75
CA PHE A 246 -8.15 -8.67 5.14
C PHE A 246 -8.37 -8.62 3.63
N LEU A 247 -7.38 -9.06 2.86
CA LEU A 247 -7.42 -9.04 1.39
C LEU A 247 -7.63 -10.42 0.80
N GLY A 248 -7.22 -11.46 1.52
CA GLY A 248 -7.17 -12.83 1.03
C GLY A 248 -6.12 -13.61 1.81
N TYR A 249 -5.89 -14.83 1.39
CA TYR A 249 -4.80 -15.63 1.91
C TYR A 249 -3.63 -15.67 0.94
N THR A 250 -2.42 -15.95 1.44
CA THR A 250 -1.31 -16.37 0.57
C THR A 250 -1.75 -17.57 -0.27
N GLY A 251 -1.17 -17.73 -1.46
CA GLY A 251 -1.61 -18.77 -2.37
C GLY A 251 -0.61 -19.00 -3.50
N THR A 252 -1.13 -19.59 -4.57
CA THR A 252 -0.41 -19.88 -5.82
C THR A 252 -1.27 -19.50 -7.02
N ASP A 253 -2.22 -18.58 -6.84
CA ASP A 253 -3.13 -18.18 -7.92
C ASP A 253 -2.33 -17.46 -9.01
N VAL A 254 -2.54 -17.89 -10.25
CA VAL A 254 -1.89 -17.36 -11.45
C VAL A 254 -2.95 -17.03 -12.50
N SER A 255 -4.07 -16.44 -12.08
CA SER A 255 -5.17 -16.04 -12.96
C SER A 255 -4.76 -15.03 -14.03
N CYS A 256 -3.78 -14.18 -13.73
CA CYS A 256 -3.12 -13.31 -14.70
C CYS A 256 -1.85 -13.96 -15.29
N GLY A 257 -1.54 -15.21 -14.96
CA GLY A 257 -0.37 -15.92 -15.45
C GLY A 257 0.85 -15.84 -14.53
N GLY A 258 1.98 -16.31 -15.06
CA GLY A 258 3.22 -16.51 -14.33
C GLY A 258 3.25 -17.80 -13.51
N TYR A 259 4.07 -17.83 -12.47
CA TYR A 259 4.35 -19.04 -11.71
C TYR A 259 4.57 -18.77 -10.22
N ALA A 260 4.13 -19.70 -9.38
CA ALA A 260 4.40 -19.73 -7.95
C ALA A 260 4.80 -21.16 -7.54
N SER A 261 6.03 -21.33 -7.06
CA SER A 261 6.55 -22.64 -6.62
C SER A 261 5.93 -23.16 -5.32
N GLY A 262 5.31 -22.26 -4.56
CA GLY A 262 4.68 -22.57 -3.29
C GLY A 262 3.87 -21.39 -2.79
N ARG A 263 3.14 -21.61 -1.70
CA ARG A 263 2.20 -20.63 -1.15
C ARG A 263 2.92 -19.42 -0.57
N HIS A 264 2.70 -18.24 -1.14
CA HIS A 264 3.20 -16.95 -0.63
C HIS A 264 2.31 -15.80 -1.10
N VAL A 265 2.57 -14.59 -0.62
CA VAL A 265 2.14 -13.35 -1.29
C VAL A 265 3.36 -12.74 -1.96
N HIS A 266 3.23 -12.47 -3.25
CA HIS A 266 4.19 -11.63 -3.97
C HIS A 266 3.75 -10.17 -3.78
N PHE A 267 4.44 -9.48 -2.88
CA PHE A 267 4.10 -8.13 -2.43
C PHE A 267 4.96 -7.11 -3.18
N GLY A 268 4.34 -6.23 -3.96
CA GLY A 268 5.03 -5.24 -4.78
C GLY A 268 4.69 -3.80 -4.37
N ILE A 269 5.61 -2.87 -4.59
CA ILE A 269 5.36 -1.43 -4.43
C ILE A 269 5.45 -0.67 -5.75
N LEU A 270 4.59 0.32 -5.90
CA LEU A 270 4.64 1.32 -6.96
C LEU A 270 4.70 2.70 -6.35
N LYS A 271 5.33 3.63 -7.07
CA LYS A 271 5.31 5.06 -6.80
C LYS A 271 4.89 5.76 -8.09
N ASP A 272 3.84 6.58 -8.02
CA ASP A 272 3.34 7.38 -9.13
C ASP A 272 3.06 6.52 -10.38
N GLY A 273 2.43 5.35 -10.18
CA GLY A 273 2.06 4.40 -11.24
C GLY A 273 3.22 3.58 -11.83
N ASN A 274 4.43 3.67 -11.28
CA ASN A 274 5.61 2.94 -11.74
C ASN A 274 6.19 2.06 -10.63
N ARG A 275 6.80 0.92 -10.99
CA ARG A 275 7.49 0.05 -10.01
C ARG A 275 8.56 0.83 -9.25
N ALA A 276 8.56 0.74 -7.93
CA ALA A 276 9.48 1.50 -7.07
C ALA A 276 10.53 0.58 -6.44
N ALA A 277 11.80 0.98 -6.50
CA ALA A 277 12.89 0.25 -5.87
C ALA A 277 12.72 0.16 -4.34
N LEU A 278 12.92 -1.02 -3.78
CA LEU A 278 12.95 -1.27 -2.34
C LEU A 278 14.24 -0.76 -1.69
N GLN A 279 15.27 -0.46 -2.47
CA GLN A 279 16.53 0.10 -1.94
C GLN A 279 16.28 1.30 -1.01
N ASN A 280 16.77 1.17 0.22
CA ASN A 280 16.66 2.14 1.31
C ASN A 280 15.22 2.50 1.71
N LYS A 281 14.22 1.69 1.33
CA LYS A 281 12.82 1.90 1.71
C LYS A 281 12.49 1.17 2.99
N GLU A 282 11.74 1.83 3.86
CA GLU A 282 11.22 1.26 5.09
C GLU A 282 9.82 0.69 4.86
N ILE A 283 9.56 -0.53 5.34
CA ILE A 283 8.24 -1.17 5.38
C ILE A 283 8.12 -2.01 6.66
N GLY A 284 7.12 -1.72 7.50
CA GLY A 284 6.81 -2.48 8.72
C GLY A 284 7.92 -2.50 9.77
N GLY A 285 8.73 -1.46 9.82
CA GLY A 285 9.90 -1.30 10.68
C GLY A 285 11.20 -1.82 10.07
N TRP A 286 11.23 -2.20 8.78
CA TRP A 286 12.42 -2.77 8.15
C TRP A 286 12.89 -1.93 6.98
N ILE A 287 14.18 -1.58 6.95
CA ILE A 287 14.83 -0.90 5.82
C ILE A 287 15.42 -1.95 4.88
N PHE A 288 15.00 -1.96 3.61
CA PHE A 288 15.41 -2.96 2.63
C PHE A 288 16.62 -2.53 1.80
N PHE A 289 17.50 -3.50 1.53
CA PHE A 289 18.71 -3.34 0.74
C PHE A 289 18.76 -4.40 -0.35
N GLU A 290 18.96 -3.96 -1.58
CA GLU A 290 19.01 -4.82 -2.75
C GLU A 290 20.33 -5.59 -2.84
N GLY A 291 20.28 -6.74 -3.51
CA GLY A 291 21.45 -7.55 -3.87
C GLY A 291 21.35 -8.02 -5.32
N SER A 292 21.58 -9.31 -5.56
CA SER A 292 21.03 -9.98 -6.76
C SER A 292 19.52 -10.15 -6.61
N ALA A 293 18.80 -10.44 -7.70
CA ALA A 293 17.38 -10.79 -7.66
C ALA A 293 17.13 -11.90 -6.63
N TYR A 294 16.08 -11.73 -5.82
CA TYR A 294 15.68 -12.57 -4.68
C TYR A 294 16.69 -12.61 -3.53
N GLY A 295 17.83 -11.91 -3.67
CA GLY A 295 18.86 -11.72 -2.65
C GLY A 295 18.60 -10.47 -1.82
N GLY A 296 19.66 -9.82 -1.36
CA GLY A 296 19.55 -8.65 -0.48
C GLY A 296 19.19 -9.00 0.97
N TYR A 297 18.87 -7.97 1.74
CA TYR A 297 18.55 -8.09 3.17
C TYR A 297 17.69 -6.92 3.65
N ALA A 298 17.21 -7.02 4.88
CA ALA A 298 16.48 -5.97 5.58
C ALA A 298 17.14 -5.67 6.94
N MET A 299 17.03 -4.43 7.39
CA MET A 299 17.56 -3.96 8.67
C MET A 299 16.48 -3.39 9.58
N HIS A 300 16.59 -3.64 10.88
CA HIS A 300 15.82 -2.98 11.93
C HIS A 300 16.76 -2.63 13.08
N GLY A 301 17.14 -1.35 13.17
CA GLY A 301 18.33 -0.95 13.92
C GLY A 301 19.57 -1.68 13.37
N SER A 302 20.33 -2.30 14.25
CA SER A 302 21.50 -3.10 13.89
C SER A 302 21.17 -4.55 13.52
N ALA A 303 19.92 -4.99 13.67
CA ALA A 303 19.51 -6.34 13.29
C ALA A 303 19.40 -6.49 11.77
N VAL A 304 20.08 -7.48 11.19
CA VAL A 304 20.05 -7.80 9.77
C VAL A 304 19.27 -9.10 9.53
N ARG A 305 18.43 -9.13 8.49
CA ARG A 305 17.66 -10.30 8.05
C ARG A 305 17.80 -10.52 6.55
N TYR A 306 18.40 -11.64 6.18
CA TYR A 306 18.50 -12.08 4.79
C TYR A 306 17.24 -12.88 4.39
N ARG A 307 17.14 -13.22 3.10
CA ARG A 307 16.15 -14.19 2.61
C ARG A 307 16.16 -15.47 3.47
N GLY A 308 15.00 -16.08 3.64
CA GLY A 308 14.78 -17.26 4.50
C GLY A 308 14.58 -16.95 5.98
N HIS A 309 14.89 -15.73 6.44
CA HIS A 309 14.62 -15.33 7.82
C HIS A 309 13.22 -14.73 7.97
N SER A 310 12.72 -14.74 9.21
CA SER A 310 11.48 -14.06 9.58
C SER A 310 11.70 -12.57 9.82
N LEU A 311 10.74 -11.77 9.35
CA LEU A 311 10.58 -10.35 9.64
C LEU A 311 9.41 -10.20 10.61
N TYR A 312 9.59 -9.40 11.67
CA TYR A 312 8.51 -9.04 12.60
C TYR A 312 7.81 -7.79 12.10
N ASN A 313 6.48 -7.73 12.12
CA ASN A 313 5.76 -6.54 11.71
C ASN A 313 5.61 -5.56 12.88
N TYR A 314 6.44 -4.53 12.89
CA TYR A 314 6.37 -3.44 13.88
C TYR A 314 5.23 -2.44 13.62
N GLY A 315 4.51 -2.59 12.51
CA GLY A 315 3.55 -1.61 12.04
C GLY A 315 4.18 -0.51 11.21
N ARG A 316 3.36 0.44 10.76
CA ARG A 316 3.78 1.57 9.95
C ARG A 316 4.46 2.62 10.81
N LEU A 317 5.60 3.16 10.36
CA LEU A 317 6.18 4.35 10.98
C LEU A 317 5.41 5.61 10.57
N THR A 318 5.01 6.42 11.56
CA THR A 318 4.50 7.77 11.31
C THR A 318 5.64 8.72 10.91
N THR A 319 5.30 9.89 10.34
CA THR A 319 6.29 10.86 9.84
C THR A 319 7.27 11.36 10.90
N ASN A 320 6.85 11.43 12.17
CA ASN A 320 7.66 11.86 13.29
C ASN A 320 8.30 10.70 14.09
N GLN A 321 8.21 9.47 13.61
CA GLN A 321 8.84 8.32 14.27
C GLN A 321 10.18 7.96 13.61
N GLY A 322 11.08 7.33 14.35
CA GLY A 322 12.33 6.78 13.82
C GLY A 322 12.69 5.46 14.50
N ILE A 323 13.62 4.71 13.91
CA ILE A 323 14.15 3.46 14.48
C ILE A 323 15.55 3.74 15.01
N VAL A 324 15.82 3.46 16.28
CA VAL A 324 17.18 3.55 16.83
C VAL A 324 18.09 2.55 16.12
N ASP A 325 19.15 3.05 15.48
CA ASP A 325 20.23 2.27 14.91
C ASP A 325 21.50 2.63 15.65
N SER A 326 21.83 1.81 16.62
CA SER A 326 22.97 2.03 17.50
C SER A 326 24.32 1.77 16.80
N TYR A 327 24.31 1.38 15.54
CA TYR A 327 25.50 0.97 14.79
C TYR A 327 26.29 -0.17 15.47
N GLY A 328 25.58 -1.18 15.98
CA GLY A 328 26.14 -2.42 16.53
C GLY A 328 26.18 -2.50 18.06
N TRP A 329 25.88 -1.42 18.77
CA TRP A 329 25.77 -1.41 20.24
C TRP A 329 24.40 -1.93 20.70
N SER A 330 24.26 -2.32 21.98
CA SER A 330 22.94 -2.73 22.49
C SER A 330 21.99 -1.54 22.72
N SER A 331 22.53 -0.35 22.93
CA SER A 331 21.77 0.87 23.21
C SER A 331 22.56 2.15 22.91
N ILE A 332 21.86 3.28 22.82
CA ILE A 332 22.40 4.63 22.66
C ILE A 332 22.00 5.51 23.85
N ASN A 333 22.93 6.35 24.29
CA ASN A 333 22.71 7.29 25.39
C ASN A 333 21.70 8.38 25.00
N LEU A 334 20.78 8.64 25.92
CA LEU A 334 19.91 9.81 25.89
C LEU A 334 20.48 10.93 26.74
N ARG A 335 20.31 12.17 26.30
CA ARG A 335 20.86 13.36 26.95
C ARG A 335 19.79 14.36 27.35
N SER A 336 20.13 15.21 28.30
CA SER A 336 19.27 16.32 28.75
C SER A 336 19.18 17.48 27.75
N GLY A 337 20.06 17.52 26.75
CA GLY A 337 20.07 18.54 25.70
C GLY A 337 20.83 18.09 24.44
N PRO A 338 20.82 18.91 23.39
CA PRO A 338 21.38 18.57 22.09
C PRO A 338 22.91 18.73 22.08
N GLY A 339 23.64 17.72 22.56
CA GLY A 339 25.11 17.74 22.52
C GLY A 339 25.79 16.80 23.50
N SER A 340 27.06 16.48 23.25
CA SER A 340 27.87 15.58 24.09
C SER A 340 28.22 16.16 25.47
N ASN A 341 28.14 17.49 25.61
CA ASN A 341 28.35 18.23 26.87
C ASN A 341 27.14 18.16 27.82
N TYR A 342 25.97 17.73 27.36
CA TYR A 342 24.80 17.56 28.21
C TYR A 342 24.84 16.24 28.98
N PRO A 343 24.44 16.22 30.27
CA PRO A 343 24.35 15.00 31.07
C PRO A 343 23.57 13.88 30.38
N ILE A 344 24.05 12.65 30.52
CA ILE A 344 23.31 11.44 30.15
C ILE A 344 22.16 11.26 31.14
N VAL A 345 20.94 11.11 30.63
CA VAL A 345 19.70 11.00 31.43
C VAL A 345 18.96 9.69 31.19
N GLY A 346 19.54 8.79 30.39
CA GLY A 346 18.99 7.47 30.10
C GLY A 346 19.63 6.84 28.88
N SER A 347 19.01 5.78 28.37
CA SER A 347 19.39 5.13 27.12
C SER A 347 18.16 4.61 26.37
N ARG A 348 18.35 4.28 25.08
CA ARG A 348 17.37 3.55 24.25
C ARG A 348 18.04 2.38 23.57
N ASN A 349 17.36 1.24 23.58
CA ASN A 349 17.85 0.02 22.94
C ASN A 349 17.90 0.19 21.42
N ASP A 350 18.84 -0.51 20.80
CA ASP A 350 18.84 -0.70 19.34
C ASP A 350 17.51 -1.31 18.86
N GLY A 351 17.02 -0.86 17.72
CA GLY A 351 15.71 -1.23 17.17
C GLY A 351 14.51 -0.54 17.83
N ALA A 352 14.68 0.21 18.93
CA ALA A 352 13.55 0.91 19.53
C ALA A 352 12.93 1.91 18.55
N ILE A 353 11.61 1.83 18.36
CA ILE A 353 10.85 2.88 17.65
C ILE A 353 10.62 4.03 18.62
N ILE A 354 11.03 5.22 18.23
CA ILE A 354 10.95 6.45 19.02
C ILE A 354 10.10 7.48 18.31
N SER A 355 9.44 8.35 19.07
CA SER A 355 8.69 9.50 18.54
C SER A 355 9.47 10.79 18.81
N ILE A 356 9.61 11.61 17.78
CA ILE A 356 10.38 12.85 17.75
C ILE A 356 9.38 14.01 17.85
N ASP A 357 9.59 14.87 18.83
CA ASP A 357 8.82 16.09 19.08
C ASP A 357 9.33 17.23 18.19
N CYS A 358 10.63 17.49 18.27
CA CYS A 358 11.29 18.55 17.51
C CYS A 358 12.79 18.26 17.38
N THR A 359 13.48 19.04 16.57
CA THR A 359 14.92 18.91 16.31
C THR A 359 15.70 20.15 16.74
N ALA A 360 16.99 19.97 17.01
CA ALA A 360 17.93 21.07 17.23
C ALA A 360 19.34 20.71 16.75
N THR A 361 20.20 21.70 16.57
CA THR A 361 21.61 21.49 16.26
C THR A 361 22.43 21.39 17.55
N GLY A 362 23.40 20.48 17.55
CA GLY A 362 24.29 20.23 18.70
C GLY A 362 25.66 19.70 18.28
N SER A 363 26.32 18.94 19.16
CA SER A 363 27.57 18.26 18.84
C SER A 363 27.38 17.24 17.71
N SER A 364 28.34 17.14 16.79
CA SER A 364 28.28 16.18 15.68
C SER A 364 28.62 14.76 16.12
N PHE A 365 27.91 13.78 15.56
CA PHE A 365 28.20 12.35 15.68
C PHE A 365 28.16 11.70 14.30
N THR A 366 28.87 10.57 14.17
CA THR A 366 28.84 9.72 12.97
C THR A 366 28.23 8.38 13.34
N GLY A 367 27.18 7.99 12.62
CA GLY A 367 26.58 6.67 12.72
C GLY A 367 26.47 6.03 11.34
N ARG A 368 25.64 4.99 11.23
CA ARG A 368 25.52 4.20 9.98
C ARG A 368 25.11 5.04 8.78
N TRP A 369 24.24 6.02 9.00
CA TRP A 369 23.62 6.85 7.95
C TRP A 369 24.43 8.11 7.63
N GLY A 370 25.61 8.28 8.25
CA GLY A 370 26.51 9.40 8.01
C GLY A 370 26.77 10.25 9.25
N THR A 371 27.39 11.40 9.01
CA THR A 371 27.71 12.40 10.04
C THR A 371 26.64 13.48 10.08
N THR A 372 26.11 13.78 11.26
CA THR A 372 25.12 14.84 11.44
C THR A 372 25.33 15.56 12.77
N ASN A 373 24.91 16.82 12.82
CA ASN A 373 24.82 17.63 14.04
C ASN A 373 23.36 17.82 14.50
N ILE A 374 22.42 17.12 13.87
CA ILE A 374 21.01 17.12 14.25
C ILE A 374 20.81 16.25 15.49
N TRP A 375 20.00 16.76 16.42
CA TRP A 375 19.54 16.09 17.61
C TRP A 375 18.03 16.06 17.63
N ASN A 376 17.49 14.87 17.91
CA ASN A 376 16.07 14.62 18.03
C ASN A 376 15.66 14.73 19.50
N ARG A 377 14.78 15.67 19.81
CA ARG A 377 14.09 15.69 21.10
C ARG A 377 12.93 14.72 21.04
N LEU A 378 12.90 13.78 21.97
CA LEU A 378 11.82 12.82 22.10
C LEU A 378 10.63 13.46 22.84
N THR A 379 9.45 12.88 22.70
CA THR A 379 8.21 13.37 23.36
C THR A 379 8.29 13.42 24.90
N ASN A 380 9.23 12.70 25.50
CA ASN A 380 9.51 12.76 26.94
C ASN A 380 10.57 13.81 27.33
N GLY A 381 10.98 14.67 26.39
CA GLY A 381 11.95 15.75 26.59
C GLY A 381 13.42 15.34 26.56
N GLN A 382 13.74 14.05 26.43
CA GLN A 382 15.11 13.55 26.32
C GLN A 382 15.62 13.68 24.89
N TRP A 383 16.94 13.73 24.71
CA TRP A 383 17.58 13.97 23.41
C TRP A 383 18.41 12.77 22.96
N ILE A 384 18.34 12.46 21.67
CA ILE A 384 19.19 11.48 21.00
C ILE A 384 19.81 12.11 19.76
N SER A 385 21.07 11.78 19.45
CA SER A 385 21.67 12.24 18.20
C SER A 385 21.01 11.52 17.02
N ASP A 386 20.66 12.28 15.99
CA ASP A 386 20.05 11.76 14.76
C ASP A 386 20.96 10.77 14.02
N ALA A 387 22.28 10.87 14.24
CA ALA A 387 23.27 9.93 13.69
C ALA A 387 22.97 8.45 14.01
N PHE A 388 22.22 8.19 15.09
CA PHE A 388 21.86 6.85 15.57
C PHE A 388 20.36 6.55 15.45
N VAL A 389 19.64 7.25 14.57
CA VAL A 389 18.22 7.05 14.33
C VAL A 389 17.98 7.02 12.83
N TYR A 390 17.43 5.93 12.31
CA TYR A 390 16.86 5.95 10.97
C TYR A 390 15.53 6.72 11.00
N THR A 391 15.51 7.86 10.33
CA THR A 391 14.33 8.72 10.15
C THR A 391 13.86 8.75 8.69
N GLY A 392 14.49 8.00 7.78
CA GLY A 392 14.14 8.00 6.36
C GLY A 392 14.32 9.34 5.64
N VAL A 393 14.88 10.37 6.28
CA VAL A 393 15.20 11.68 5.71
C VAL A 393 16.61 12.08 6.12
N ASP A 394 17.36 12.76 5.25
CA ASP A 394 18.74 13.18 5.53
C ASP A 394 18.81 14.48 6.36
N GLY A 395 17.67 15.17 6.52
CA GLY A 395 17.53 16.40 7.28
C GLY A 395 16.65 16.23 8.52
N PRO A 396 16.22 17.33 9.16
CA PRO A 396 15.36 17.28 10.33
C PRO A 396 14.05 16.52 10.08
N ALA A 397 13.82 15.45 10.83
CA ALA A 397 12.59 14.66 10.76
C ALA A 397 11.38 15.32 11.46
N ALA A 398 11.61 16.43 12.18
CA ALA A 398 10.59 17.21 12.87
C ALA A 398 10.97 18.70 12.90
N PRO A 399 10.02 19.62 13.15
CA PRO A 399 10.30 21.06 13.23
C PRO A 399 11.38 21.41 14.26
N SER A 400 11.99 22.59 14.14
CA SER A 400 12.95 23.07 15.14
C SER A 400 12.26 23.29 16.51
N CYS A 401 12.92 22.91 17.61
CA CYS A 401 12.43 23.14 18.97
C CYS A 401 12.31 24.63 19.35
N SER A 402 12.93 25.53 18.58
CA SER A 402 12.75 26.98 18.71
C SER A 402 11.57 27.53 17.91
N ALA A 403 11.06 26.77 16.92
CA ALA A 403 9.91 27.15 16.11
C ALA A 403 8.57 26.72 16.71
N SER A 404 8.57 25.70 17.59
CA SER A 404 7.37 25.22 18.30
C SER A 404 6.82 26.19 19.36
N ILE A 405 7.50 27.30 19.63
CA ILE A 405 7.02 28.38 20.52
C ILE A 405 6.09 29.35 19.77
N LEU A 406 6.12 29.40 18.43
CA LEU A 406 5.36 30.39 17.64
C LEU A 406 4.06 29.87 17.02
N SER A 407 3.72 28.59 17.20
CA SER A 407 2.48 28.00 16.67
C SER A 407 1.45 27.64 17.76
N GLY A 408 1.62 28.21 18.95
CA GLY A 408 0.79 27.96 20.13
C GLY A 408 0.00 29.19 20.60
N GLU A 409 -0.46 30.04 19.68
CA GLU A 409 -1.41 31.13 19.95
C GLU A 409 -2.72 30.93 19.17
#